data_AF-A0A7N2MXY0-F1
#
_entry.id   AF-A0A7N2MXY0-F1
#
_cell.length_a   1.000
_cell.length_b   1.000
_cell.length_c   1.000
_cell.angle_alpha   90.00
_cell.angle_beta   90.00
_cell.angle_gamma   90.00
#
_symmetry.space_group_name_H-M   'P 1'
#
loop_
_entity.id
_entity.type
_entity.pdbx_description
1 polymer ?
#
loop_
_entity_poly.entity_id
_entity_poly.type
_entity_poly.pdbx_seq_one_letter_code
_entity_poly.pdbx_strand_id
1 'polypeptide(L)'
;MDAKIKNFIKVWITAITSLCYCYYIVARIPRGMMRLLFLLPIFYLFTMLPCNLNSAHLGGSTAFFLGWLGNFKLLLFAFDQGPLSPPLPKLLHFISIACLPIKLKQDPPPNTNKNKNPSHQNTPKSHNLTKVTRSMLLVIKALFLAMIIHAYDYRANLHLYVILSLYCCHTYLAVKIVLALAAAPVQAIFGFEIELQFNEPYLATSL
;
A
#
# COMPACT_ATOMS: atom_id res chain seq x y z
N MET A 1 -7.51 21.94 12.97
CA MET A 1 -6.78 20.91 12.20
C MET A 1 -6.37 19.75 13.10
N ASP A 2 -6.13 20.04 14.37
CA ASP A 2 -5.53 19.14 15.38
C ASP A 2 -6.41 17.93 15.71
N ALA A 3 -7.73 18.12 15.82
CA ALA A 3 -8.66 17.02 16.10
C ALA A 3 -8.67 15.95 14.99
N LYS A 4 -8.55 16.36 13.71
CA LYS A 4 -8.53 15.41 12.57
C LYS A 4 -7.27 14.56 12.59
N ILE A 5 -6.12 15.17 12.85
CA ILE A 5 -4.83 14.48 12.97
C ILE A 5 -4.83 13.54 14.17
N LYS A 6 -5.36 14.00 15.32
CA LYS A 6 -5.46 13.19 16.55
C LYS A 6 -6.31 11.94 16.33
N ASN A 7 -7.44 12.06 15.63
CA ASN A 7 -8.29 10.91 15.27
C ASN A 7 -7.58 9.96 14.30
N PHE A 8 -6.87 10.50 13.30
CA PHE A 8 -6.07 9.69 12.37
C PHE A 8 -4.99 8.88 13.08
N ILE A 9 -4.25 9.51 13.99
CA ILE A 9 -3.25 8.83 14.83
C ILE A 9 -3.90 7.73 15.66
N LYS A 10 -5.03 8.03 16.33
CA LYS A 10 -5.77 7.04 17.12
C LYS A 10 -6.17 5.82 16.28
N VAL A 11 -6.70 6.05 15.08
CA VAL A 11 -7.09 5.00 14.13
C VAL A 11 -5.91 4.09 13.78
N TRP A 12 -4.76 4.66 13.42
CA TRP A 12 -3.58 3.86 13.06
C TRP A 12 -2.93 3.15 14.25
N ILE A 13 -2.96 3.73 15.45
CA ILE A 13 -2.54 3.04 16.68
C ILE A 13 -3.42 1.80 16.89
N THR A 14 -4.75 1.95 16.82
CA THR A 14 -5.67 0.82 16.97
C THR A 14 -5.45 -0.26 15.89
N ALA A 15 -5.19 0.15 14.65
CA ALA A 15 -4.87 -0.79 13.57
C ALA A 15 -3.57 -1.57 13.83
N ILE A 16 -2.50 -0.88 14.25
CA ILE A 16 -1.21 -1.51 14.59
C ILE A 16 -1.37 -2.48 15.77
N THR A 17 -2.06 -2.07 16.85
CA THR A 17 -2.33 -2.94 18.00
C THR A 17 -3.10 -4.20 17.58
N SER A 18 -4.09 -4.05 16.69
CA SER A 18 -4.85 -5.18 16.14
C SER A 18 -3.98 -6.14 15.35
N LEU A 19 -3.01 -5.64 14.58
CA LEU A 19 -2.05 -6.49 13.87
C LEU A 19 -1.04 -7.16 14.80
N CYS A 20 -0.63 -6.50 15.88
CA CYS A 20 0.17 -7.15 16.92
C CYS A 20 -0.59 -8.33 17.55
N TYR A 21 -1.88 -8.16 17.83
CA TYR A 21 -2.75 -9.25 18.27
C TYR A 21 -2.78 -10.41 17.27
N CYS A 22 -2.96 -10.11 15.97
CA CYS A 22 -2.93 -11.13 14.92
C CYS A 22 -1.58 -11.88 14.89
N TYR A 23 -0.48 -11.16 15.02
CA TYR A 23 0.86 -11.73 14.98
C TYR A 23 1.17 -12.63 16.18
N TYR A 24 0.88 -12.16 17.40
CA TYR A 24 1.27 -12.89 18.61
C TYR A 24 0.31 -14.01 19.01
N ILE A 25 -1.00 -13.83 18.78
CA ILE A 25 -2.03 -14.75 19.25
C ILE A 25 -2.57 -15.56 18.08
N VAL A 26 -3.13 -14.90 17.07
CA VAL A 26 -3.83 -15.57 15.96
C VAL A 26 -2.88 -16.44 15.12
N ALA A 27 -1.62 -16.04 14.95
CA ALA A 27 -0.62 -16.83 14.24
C ALA A 27 -0.29 -18.17 14.91
N ARG A 28 -0.60 -18.35 16.20
CA ARG A 28 -0.40 -19.61 16.93
C ARG A 28 -1.59 -20.56 16.81
N ILE A 29 -2.71 -20.08 16.30
CA ILE A 29 -3.93 -20.88 16.12
C ILE A 29 -3.78 -21.67 14.82
N PRO A 30 -4.20 -22.96 14.79
CA PRO A 30 -4.14 -23.77 13.58
C PRO A 30 -4.98 -23.16 12.45
N ARG A 31 -4.55 -23.43 11.22
CA ARG A 31 -5.18 -22.93 10.00
C ARG A 31 -6.64 -23.33 9.88
N GLY A 32 -7.41 -22.48 9.20
CA GLY A 32 -8.80 -22.72 8.87
C GLY A 32 -9.76 -21.89 9.71
N MET A 33 -10.91 -22.48 10.02
CA MET A 33 -12.08 -21.74 10.51
C MET A 33 -11.90 -21.16 11.92
N MET A 34 -11.15 -21.84 12.79
CA MET A 34 -10.86 -21.33 14.14
C MET A 34 -10.06 -20.03 14.06
N ARG A 35 -9.02 -19.99 13.21
CA ARG A 35 -8.24 -18.77 13.00
C ARG A 35 -9.07 -17.64 12.42
N LEU A 36 -9.99 -17.96 11.50
CA LEU A 36 -10.94 -17.00 10.93
C LEU A 36 -11.87 -16.40 12.01
N LEU A 37 -12.36 -17.22 12.93
CA LEU A 37 -13.24 -16.77 14.02
C LEU A 37 -12.53 -15.76 14.93
N PHE A 38 -11.27 -15.99 15.26
CA PHE A 38 -10.44 -15.05 16.04
C PHE A 38 -10.08 -13.77 15.26
N LEU A 39 -10.17 -13.79 13.93
CA LEU A 39 -9.97 -12.60 13.07
C LEU A 39 -11.25 -11.78 12.86
N LEU A 40 -12.43 -12.36 13.09
CA LEU A 40 -13.71 -11.67 12.93
C LEU A 40 -13.79 -10.30 13.64
N PRO A 41 -13.38 -10.14 14.92
CA PRO A 41 -13.37 -8.83 15.56
C PRO A 41 -12.43 -7.85 14.87
N ILE A 42 -11.31 -8.33 14.31
CA ILE A 42 -10.34 -7.51 13.59
C ILE A 42 -10.92 -7.03 12.26
N PHE A 43 -11.64 -7.89 11.52
CA PHE A 43 -12.33 -7.50 10.29
C PHE A 43 -13.37 -6.40 10.54
N TYR A 44 -14.13 -6.54 11.62
CA TYR A 44 -15.08 -5.51 12.04
C TYR A 44 -14.37 -4.19 12.34
N LEU A 45 -13.30 -4.22 13.14
CA LEU A 45 -12.52 -3.02 13.45
C LEU A 45 -11.96 -2.35 12.20
N PHE A 46 -11.32 -3.11 11.30
CA PHE A 46 -10.72 -2.59 10.07
C PHE A 46 -11.75 -1.98 9.12
N THR A 47 -12.99 -2.47 9.16
CA THR A 47 -14.10 -1.91 8.38
C THR A 47 -14.64 -0.62 8.99
N MET A 48 -14.70 -0.51 10.32
CA MET A 48 -15.27 0.65 11.03
C MET A 48 -14.28 1.80 11.25
N LEU A 49 -12.98 1.50 11.37
CA LEU A 49 -11.91 2.48 11.59
C LEU A 49 -11.89 3.63 10.56
N PRO A 50 -12.02 3.38 9.24
CA PRO A 50 -12.05 4.45 8.23
C PRO A 50 -13.24 5.40 8.39
N CYS A 51 -14.40 4.90 8.82
CA CYS A 51 -15.61 5.70 9.01
C CYS A 51 -15.47 6.73 10.14
N ASN A 52 -14.52 6.55 11.06
CA ASN A 52 -14.23 7.51 12.14
C ASN A 52 -13.44 8.74 11.66
N LEU A 53 -13.03 8.79 10.38
CA LEU A 53 -12.26 9.89 9.82
C LEU A 53 -13.15 10.85 9.01
N ASN A 54 -13.27 12.09 9.48
CA ASN A 54 -14.05 13.14 8.82
C ASN A 54 -13.28 13.84 7.68
N SER A 55 -12.49 13.09 6.91
CA SER A 55 -11.70 13.60 5.79
C SER A 55 -11.73 12.58 4.65
N ALA A 56 -12.18 12.98 3.47
CA ALA A 56 -12.35 12.08 2.33
C ALA A 56 -11.02 11.41 1.92
N HIS A 57 -9.92 12.17 1.84
CA HIS A 57 -8.63 11.62 1.42
C HIS A 57 -8.01 10.69 2.47
N LEU A 58 -8.06 11.06 3.76
CA LEU A 58 -7.53 10.22 4.84
C LEU A 58 -8.40 8.99 5.07
N GLY A 59 -9.73 9.18 5.12
CA GLY A 59 -10.71 8.10 5.26
C GLY A 59 -10.65 7.12 4.10
N GLY A 60 -10.63 7.62 2.86
CA GLY A 60 -10.51 6.78 1.66
C GLY A 60 -9.21 5.99 1.60
N SER A 61 -8.08 6.62 1.94
CA SER A 61 -6.79 5.93 1.98
C SER A 61 -6.77 4.86 3.08
N THR A 62 -7.27 5.17 4.28
CA THR A 62 -7.37 4.21 5.37
C THR A 62 -8.34 3.06 5.05
N ALA A 63 -9.46 3.34 4.38
CA ALA A 63 -10.40 2.31 3.90
C ALA A 63 -9.73 1.38 2.88
N PHE A 64 -8.96 1.93 1.95
CA PHE A 64 -8.21 1.15 0.97
C PHE A 64 -7.16 0.25 1.64
N PHE A 65 -6.36 0.78 2.57
CA PHE A 65 -5.31 0.01 3.23
C PHE A 65 -5.84 -1.01 4.25
N LEU A 66 -6.76 -0.63 5.12
CA LEU A 66 -7.24 -1.50 6.19
C LEU A 66 -8.48 -2.30 5.77
N GLY A 67 -9.53 -1.57 5.36
CA GLY A 67 -10.83 -2.15 5.04
C GLY A 67 -10.78 -3.09 3.84
N TRP A 68 -9.95 -2.78 2.85
CA TRP A 68 -9.71 -3.66 1.70
C TRP A 68 -8.46 -4.51 1.88
N LEU A 69 -7.25 -3.95 1.70
CA LEU A 69 -6.02 -4.74 1.60
C LEU A 69 -5.72 -5.56 2.86
N GLY A 70 -5.83 -4.94 4.04
CA GLY A 70 -5.62 -5.58 5.33
C GLY A 70 -6.57 -6.75 5.56
N ASN A 71 -7.86 -6.52 5.37
CA ASN A 71 -8.89 -7.56 5.52
C ASN A 71 -8.66 -8.75 4.59
N PHE A 72 -8.44 -8.52 3.29
CA PHE A 72 -8.20 -9.61 2.34
C PHE A 72 -6.91 -10.38 2.63
N LYS A 73 -5.84 -9.69 3.06
CA LYS A 73 -4.59 -10.37 3.45
C LYS A 73 -4.74 -11.17 4.74
N LEU A 74 -5.47 -10.66 5.72
CA LEU A 74 -5.79 -11.39 6.95
C LEU A 74 -6.74 -12.58 6.69
N LEU A 75 -7.66 -12.44 5.73
CA LEU A 75 -8.52 -13.54 5.28
C LEU A 75 -7.69 -14.67 4.65
N LEU A 76 -6.78 -14.34 3.73
CA LEU A 76 -5.85 -15.32 3.15
C LEU A 76 -4.96 -15.95 4.24
N PHE A 77 -4.46 -15.11 5.16
CA PHE A 77 -3.70 -15.57 6.33
C PHE A 77 -4.48 -16.59 7.16
N ALA A 78 -5.81 -16.46 7.30
CA ALA A 78 -6.64 -17.42 8.01
C ALA A 78 -6.55 -18.85 7.43
N PHE A 79 -6.20 -18.99 6.15
CA PHE A 79 -6.06 -20.26 5.42
C PHE A 79 -4.62 -20.63 5.04
N ASP A 80 -3.62 -19.98 5.65
CA ASP A 80 -2.19 -20.15 5.32
C ASP A 80 -1.86 -19.76 3.88
N GLN A 81 -2.62 -18.84 3.31
CA GLN A 81 -2.42 -18.35 1.96
C GLN A 81 -1.93 -16.89 1.96
N GLY A 82 -1.39 -16.48 0.82
CA GLY A 82 -1.00 -15.09 0.58
C GLY A 82 0.29 -14.68 1.29
N PRO A 83 0.60 -13.37 1.26
CA PRO A 83 1.93 -12.86 1.60
C PRO A 83 2.23 -12.83 3.11
N LEU A 84 1.25 -13.17 3.95
CA LEU A 84 1.40 -13.25 5.41
C LEU A 84 1.67 -14.69 5.90
N SER A 85 1.68 -15.67 4.99
CA SER A 85 1.89 -17.08 5.28
C SER A 85 3.14 -17.61 4.57
N PRO A 86 4.06 -18.33 5.25
CA PRO A 86 4.07 -18.57 6.70
C PRO A 86 4.28 -17.26 7.50
N PRO A 87 3.97 -17.23 8.82
CA PRO A 87 4.15 -16.04 9.65
C PRO A 87 5.58 -15.50 9.52
N LEU A 88 5.70 -14.22 9.15
CA LEU A 88 7.01 -13.61 8.96
C LEU A 88 7.77 -13.51 10.29
N PRO A 89 9.10 -13.66 10.30
CA PRO A 89 9.88 -13.69 11.54
C PRO A 89 9.96 -12.34 12.26
N LYS A 90 9.71 -11.22 11.58
CA LYS A 90 9.74 -9.87 12.18
C LYS A 90 8.35 -9.24 12.14
N LEU A 91 7.88 -8.78 13.30
CA LEU A 91 6.59 -8.09 13.47
C LEU A 91 6.40 -6.93 12.49
N LEU A 92 7.44 -6.10 12.28
CA LEU A 92 7.35 -4.96 11.37
C LEU A 92 7.13 -5.37 9.92
N HIS A 93 7.67 -6.51 9.48
CA HIS A 93 7.38 -7.02 8.14
C HIS A 93 5.93 -7.50 8.04
N PHE A 94 5.42 -8.21 9.06
CA PHE A 94 4.02 -8.64 9.09
C PHE A 94 3.07 -7.43 9.01
N ILE A 95 3.29 -6.40 9.83
CA ILE A 95 2.47 -5.17 9.82
C ILE A 95 2.57 -4.45 8.48
N SER A 96 3.78 -4.29 7.93
CA SER A 96 3.99 -3.59 6.66
C SER A 96 3.31 -4.32 5.50
N ILE A 97 3.45 -5.63 5.43
CA ILE A 97 2.79 -6.44 4.40
C ILE A 97 1.28 -6.46 4.59
N ALA A 98 0.77 -6.50 5.83
CA ALA A 98 -0.66 -6.50 6.09
C ALA A 98 -1.32 -5.18 5.66
N CYS A 99 -0.74 -4.04 6.05
CA CYS A 99 -1.32 -2.72 5.79
C CYS A 99 -1.06 -2.21 4.37
N LEU A 100 0.08 -2.56 3.77
CA LEU A 100 0.56 -1.90 2.57
C LEU A 100 0.58 -2.86 1.38
N PRO A 101 0.32 -2.38 0.17
CA PRO A 101 0.35 -3.19 -1.04
C PRO A 101 1.79 -3.39 -1.53
N ILE A 102 2.58 -4.10 -0.74
CA ILE A 102 4.00 -4.31 -0.98
C ILE A 102 4.23 -5.80 -1.19
N LYS A 103 5.01 -6.13 -2.21
CA LYS A 103 5.66 -7.43 -2.35
C LYS A 103 7.10 -7.27 -1.90
N LEU A 104 7.49 -7.98 -0.85
CA LEU A 104 8.91 -8.09 -0.50
C LEU A 104 9.52 -9.11 -1.48
N LYS A 105 10.51 -8.68 -2.26
CA LYS A 105 11.45 -9.63 -2.85
C LYS A 105 12.28 -10.19 -1.69
N GLN A 106 12.00 -11.42 -1.28
CA GLN A 106 12.93 -12.15 -0.41
C GLN A 106 14.14 -12.54 -1.24
N ASP A 107 15.34 -12.35 -0.70
CA ASP A 107 16.54 -12.92 -1.30
C ASP A 107 16.33 -14.43 -1.46
N PRO A 108 16.71 -15.03 -2.61
CA PRO A 108 16.55 -16.46 -2.80
C PRO A 108 17.29 -17.22 -1.69
N PRO A 109 16.74 -18.35 -1.20
CA PRO A 109 17.40 -19.14 -0.18
C PRO A 109 18.80 -19.58 -0.67
N PRO A 110 19.82 -19.56 0.19
CA PRO A 110 21.12 -20.13 -0.16
C PRO A 110 20.93 -21.63 -0.16
N ASN A 111 20.67 -22.21 -1.34
CA ASN A 111 21.04 -23.55 -1.77
C ASN A 111 20.11 -24.03 -2.89
N THR A 112 20.48 -23.76 -4.14
CA THR A 112 20.31 -24.75 -5.20
C THR A 112 21.53 -24.64 -6.11
N ASN A 113 22.27 -25.75 -6.15
CA ASN A 113 23.54 -25.88 -6.85
C ASN A 113 23.41 -25.62 -8.36
N LYS A 114 24.43 -24.92 -8.85
CA LYS A 114 24.85 -24.65 -10.24
C LYS A 114 24.32 -25.62 -11.32
N ASN A 115 23.81 -25.06 -12.42
CA ASN A 115 24.43 -25.33 -13.73
C ASN A 115 24.27 -24.16 -14.73
N LYS A 116 25.33 -23.98 -15.53
CA LYS A 116 25.72 -22.79 -16.30
C LYS A 116 24.82 -22.47 -17.51
N ASN A 117 24.69 -21.17 -17.81
CA ASN A 117 25.22 -20.58 -19.05
C ASN A 117 25.44 -19.06 -18.89
N PRO A 118 26.59 -18.49 -19.32
CA PRO A 118 26.85 -17.06 -19.23
C PRO A 118 26.33 -16.37 -20.48
N SER A 119 25.40 -15.43 -20.33
CA SER A 119 25.15 -14.42 -21.35
C SER A 119 25.26 -13.04 -20.74
N HIS A 120 26.08 -12.22 -21.38
CA HIS A 120 26.43 -10.86 -21.05
C HIS A 120 25.18 -9.96 -20.85
N GLN A 121 25.14 -9.22 -19.74
CA GLN A 121 25.01 -7.76 -19.75
C GLN A 121 25.09 -7.15 -18.33
N ASN A 122 26.20 -6.45 -18.11
CA ASN A 122 26.29 -5.06 -17.67
C ASN A 122 25.85 -4.61 -16.25
N THR A 123 26.90 -4.23 -15.51
CA THR A 123 27.10 -2.99 -14.73
C THR A 123 26.39 -2.79 -13.37
N PRO A 124 27.17 -2.70 -12.26
CA PRO A 124 26.69 -2.22 -10.97
C PRO A 124 26.82 -0.69 -10.90
N LYS A 125 25.97 0.08 -11.60
CA LYS A 125 25.96 1.56 -11.54
C LYS A 125 24.57 2.15 -11.77
N SER A 126 23.57 1.89 -10.93
CA SER A 126 22.26 2.55 -11.12
C SER A 126 21.31 2.58 -9.91
N HIS A 127 21.78 2.50 -8.66
CA HIS A 127 20.85 2.58 -7.52
C HIS A 127 20.54 4.03 -7.10
N ASN A 128 21.53 4.92 -7.17
CA ASN A 128 21.34 6.33 -6.76
C ASN A 128 20.68 7.19 -7.85
N LEU A 129 20.98 6.94 -9.13
CA LEU A 129 20.40 7.68 -10.25
C LEU A 129 18.89 7.41 -10.38
N THR A 130 18.48 6.16 -10.26
CA THR A 130 17.06 5.75 -10.33
C THR A 130 16.22 6.31 -9.17
N LYS A 131 16.79 6.39 -7.95
CA LYS A 131 16.11 6.97 -6.78
C LYS A 131 15.87 8.48 -6.94
N VAL A 132 16.86 9.23 -7.44
CA VAL A 132 16.73 10.67 -7.72
C VAL A 132 15.68 10.92 -8.80
N THR A 133 15.72 10.16 -9.90
CA THR A 133 14.72 10.27 -10.98
C THR A 133 13.31 9.94 -10.51
N ARG A 134 13.15 8.91 -9.66
CA ARG A 134 11.84 8.54 -9.09
C ARG A 134 11.31 9.62 -8.14
N SER A 135 12.17 10.23 -7.33
CA SER A 135 11.80 11.36 -6.45
C SER A 135 11.37 12.58 -7.26
N MET A 136 12.14 12.97 -8.28
CA MET A 136 11.78 14.08 -9.18
C MET A 136 10.45 13.84 -9.89
N LEU A 137 10.18 12.61 -10.34
CA LEU A 137 8.91 12.25 -10.95
C LEU A 137 7.73 12.37 -9.97
N LEU A 138 7.93 12.09 -8.68
CA LEU A 138 6.90 12.32 -7.65
C LEU A 138 6.63 13.81 -7.46
N VAL A 139 7.67 14.65 -7.44
CA VAL A 139 7.52 16.11 -7.34
C VAL A 139 6.75 16.65 -8.55
N ILE A 140 7.10 16.23 -9.77
CA ILE A 140 6.39 16.63 -10.99
C ILE A 140 4.90 16.23 -10.91
N LYS A 141 4.60 15.01 -10.47
CA LYS A 141 3.22 14.55 -10.28
C LYS A 141 2.46 15.35 -9.23
N ALA A 142 3.13 15.73 -8.13
CA ALA A 142 2.53 16.57 -7.09
C ALA A 142 2.26 18.00 -7.60
N LEU A 143 3.17 18.58 -8.39
CA LEU A 143 2.96 19.87 -9.04
C LEU A 143 1.78 19.81 -10.02
N PHE A 144 1.70 18.76 -10.84
CA PHE A 144 0.59 18.57 -11.77
C PHE A 144 -0.74 18.39 -11.03
N LEU A 145 -0.75 17.66 -9.91
CA LEU A 145 -1.91 17.57 -9.03
C LEU A 145 -2.32 18.94 -8.45
N ALA A 146 -1.35 19.76 -8.04
CA ALA A 146 -1.62 21.11 -7.56
C ALA A 146 -2.23 22.00 -8.64
N MET A 147 -1.76 21.90 -9.90
CA MET A 147 -2.37 22.60 -11.03
C MET A 147 -3.82 22.15 -11.27
N ILE A 148 -4.11 20.85 -11.19
CA ILE A 148 -5.49 20.34 -11.31
C ILE A 148 -6.37 20.89 -10.19
N ILE A 149 -5.85 20.96 -8.95
CA ILE A 149 -6.57 21.53 -7.82
C ILE A 149 -6.91 22.99 -8.09
N HIS A 150 -5.94 23.77 -8.56
CA HIS A 150 -6.17 25.17 -8.92
C HIS A 150 -7.15 25.33 -10.10
N ALA A 151 -7.13 24.42 -11.07
CA ALA A 151 -8.07 24.43 -12.18
C ALA A 151 -9.54 24.29 -11.72
N TYR A 152 -9.80 23.65 -10.56
CA TYR A 152 -11.16 23.57 -10.02
C TYR A 152 -11.72 24.93 -9.56
N ASP A 153 -10.89 25.93 -9.29
CA ASP A 153 -11.36 27.30 -8.99
C ASP A 153 -12.13 27.90 -10.19
N TYR A 154 -11.81 27.44 -11.40
CA TYR A 154 -12.47 27.84 -12.64
C TYR A 154 -13.56 26.88 -13.10
N ARG A 155 -13.98 25.92 -12.25
CA ARG A 155 -14.94 24.85 -12.60
C ARG A 155 -16.22 25.37 -13.25
N ALA A 156 -16.72 26.54 -12.83
CA ALA A 156 -17.92 27.15 -13.39
C ALA A 156 -17.79 27.50 -14.90
N ASN A 157 -16.57 27.74 -15.37
CA ASN A 157 -16.28 28.10 -16.76
C ASN A 157 -15.86 26.89 -17.61
N LEU A 158 -15.71 25.70 -17.00
CA LEU A 158 -15.22 24.51 -17.67
C LEU A 158 -16.37 23.64 -18.19
N HIS A 159 -16.20 23.08 -19.38
CA HIS A 159 -17.15 22.13 -19.95
C HIS A 159 -17.19 20.83 -19.12
N LEU A 160 -18.35 20.16 -19.07
CA LEU A 160 -18.57 18.95 -18.27
C LEU A 160 -17.54 17.83 -18.55
N TYR A 161 -17.21 17.59 -19.83
CA TYR A 161 -16.19 16.60 -20.21
C TYR A 161 -14.79 16.94 -19.69
N VAL A 162 -14.44 18.23 -19.64
CA VAL A 162 -13.16 18.69 -19.08
C VAL A 162 -13.13 18.44 -17.58
N ILE A 163 -14.23 18.78 -16.88
CA ILE A 163 -14.37 18.52 -15.45
C ILE A 163 -14.23 17.02 -15.15
N LEU A 164 -14.89 16.15 -15.93
CA LEU A 164 -14.78 14.71 -15.76
C LEU A 164 -13.35 14.21 -15.99
N SER A 165 -12.68 14.71 -17.03
CA SER A 165 -11.27 14.40 -17.30
C SER A 165 -10.36 14.84 -16.15
N LEU A 166 -10.58 16.02 -15.56
CA LEU A 166 -9.83 16.51 -14.41
C LEU A 166 -10.03 15.62 -13.18
N TYR A 167 -11.26 15.14 -12.92
CA TYR A 167 -11.53 14.20 -11.83
C TYR A 167 -10.80 12.86 -12.02
N CYS A 168 -10.83 12.29 -13.24
CA CYS A 168 -10.07 11.08 -13.55
C CYS A 168 -8.58 11.26 -13.30
N CYS A 169 -7.99 12.35 -13.81
CA CYS A 169 -6.59 12.68 -13.60
C CYS A 169 -6.25 12.88 -12.12
N HIS A 170 -7.06 13.65 -11.39
CA HIS A 170 -6.90 13.87 -9.95
C HIS A 170 -6.87 12.54 -9.21
N THR A 171 -7.91 11.71 -9.34
CA THR A 171 -7.99 10.44 -8.61
C THR A 171 -6.81 9.53 -8.93
N TYR A 172 -6.44 9.41 -10.21
CA TYR A 172 -5.29 8.59 -10.62
C TYR A 172 -3.97 9.07 -9.99
N LEU A 173 -3.71 10.38 -10.02
CA LEU A 173 -2.49 10.96 -9.44
C LEU A 173 -2.50 10.85 -7.92
N ALA A 174 -3.62 11.11 -7.28
CA ALA A 174 -3.77 10.99 -5.84
C ALA A 174 -3.46 9.56 -5.37
N VAL A 175 -4.04 8.54 -6.03
CA VAL A 175 -3.75 7.13 -5.71
C VAL A 175 -2.27 6.81 -5.91
N LYS A 176 -1.65 7.26 -7.01
CA LYS A 176 -0.21 7.05 -7.24
C LYS A 176 0.67 7.71 -6.17
N ILE A 177 0.33 8.91 -5.71
CA ILE A 177 1.07 9.63 -4.68
C ILE A 177 0.89 8.96 -3.31
N VAL A 178 -0.35 8.63 -2.92
CA VAL A 178 -0.66 7.94 -1.66
C VAL A 178 0.11 6.62 -1.56
N LEU A 179 0.14 5.86 -2.65
CA LEU A 179 0.88 4.62 -2.72
C LEU A 179 2.40 4.82 -2.59
N ALA A 180 2.95 5.84 -3.27
CA ALA A 180 4.38 6.15 -3.18
C ALA A 180 4.79 6.58 -1.76
N LEU A 181 3.95 7.38 -1.10
CA LEU A 181 4.15 7.79 0.29
C LEU A 181 4.07 6.61 1.26
N ALA A 182 3.15 5.67 1.04
CA ALA A 182 3.06 4.42 1.78
C ALA A 182 4.31 3.53 1.60
N ALA A 183 4.85 3.49 0.38
CA ALA A 183 6.02 2.69 0.03
C ALA A 183 7.33 3.25 0.62
N ALA A 184 7.49 4.58 0.67
CA ALA A 184 8.72 5.25 1.09
C ALA A 184 9.26 4.82 2.48
N PRO A 185 8.48 4.77 3.57
CA PRO A 185 9.00 4.36 4.88
C PRO A 185 9.44 2.88 4.88
N VAL A 186 8.74 2.01 4.15
CA VAL A 186 9.13 0.60 4.04
C VAL A 186 10.44 0.46 3.27
N GLN A 187 10.64 1.21 2.18
CA GLN A 187 11.93 1.21 1.48
C GLN A 187 13.06 1.74 2.37
N ALA A 188 12.80 2.78 3.16
CA ALA A 188 13.79 3.37 4.04
C ALA A 188 14.19 2.43 5.19
N ILE A 189 13.22 1.73 5.80
CA ILE A 189 13.45 0.84 6.94
C ILE A 189 14.03 -0.50 6.51
N PHE A 190 13.57 -1.05 5.38
CA PHE A 190 13.89 -2.42 4.99
C PHE A 190 14.80 -2.55 3.77
N GLY A 191 15.07 -1.46 3.03
CA GLY A 191 15.96 -1.47 1.88
C GLY A 191 15.42 -2.21 0.64
N PHE A 192 14.15 -2.64 0.64
CA PHE A 192 13.59 -3.42 -0.45
C PHE A 192 13.19 -2.56 -1.66
N GLU A 193 13.39 -3.11 -2.87
CA GLU A 193 12.70 -2.63 -4.06
C GLU A 193 11.22 -2.99 -3.98
N ILE A 194 10.37 -1.97 -3.88
CA ILE A 194 8.92 -2.13 -3.97
C ILE A 194 8.54 -2.07 -5.45
N GLU A 195 7.94 -3.16 -5.92
CA GLU A 195 7.32 -3.26 -7.25
C GLU A 195 6.24 -2.18 -7.40
N LEU A 196 6.16 -1.56 -8.58
CA LEU A 196 5.16 -0.54 -8.86
C LEU A 196 3.78 -1.23 -8.93
N GLN A 197 2.87 -0.90 -8.00
CA GLN A 197 1.57 -1.56 -7.95
C GLN A 197 0.68 -1.28 -9.18
N PHE A 198 0.91 -0.17 -9.89
CA PHE A 198 0.20 0.17 -11.11
C PHE A 198 1.17 0.31 -12.27
N ASN A 199 1.11 -0.65 -13.20
CA ASN A 199 1.76 -0.53 -14.50
C ASN A 199 0.78 0.11 -15.48
N GLU A 200 0.84 1.44 -15.59
CA GLU A 200 0.16 2.25 -16.63
C GLU A 200 -1.22 1.72 -17.06
N PRO A 201 -2.21 1.68 -16.14
CA PRO A 201 -3.49 0.99 -16.38
C PRO A 201 -4.30 1.58 -17.54
N TYR A 202 -4.02 2.81 -17.94
CA TYR A 202 -4.63 3.47 -19.09
C TYR A 202 -4.17 2.90 -20.45
N LEU A 203 -3.14 2.05 -20.47
CA LEU A 203 -2.68 1.34 -21.68
C LEU A 203 -3.27 -0.07 -21.82
N ALA A 204 -4.13 -0.49 -20.88
CA ALA A 204 -4.74 -1.82 -20.94
C ALA A 204 -5.62 -1.97 -22.20
N THR A 205 -5.40 -3.05 -22.96
CA THR A 205 -6.14 -3.38 -24.18
C THR A 205 -7.38 -4.26 -23.92
N SER A 206 -7.59 -4.66 -22.66
CA SER A 206 -8.72 -5.48 -22.21
C SER A 206 -9.17 -5.02 -20.82
N LEU A 207 -10.45 -5.25 -20.53
CA LEU A 207 -11.11 -4.91 -19.27
C LEU A 207 -11.00 -6.04 -18.25
#